data_AF-A0A412CIZ1-F1
#
_entry.id   AF-A0A412CIZ1-F1
#
_cell.length_a   1.000
_cell.length_b   1.000
_cell.length_c   1.000
_cell.angle_alpha   90.00
_cell.angle_beta   90.00
_cell.angle_gamma   90.00
#
_symmetry.space_group_name_H-M   'P 1'
#
loop_
_entity.id
_entity.type
_entity.pdbx_description
1 polymer ?
#
loop_
_entity_poly.entity_id
_entity_poly.type
_entity_poly.pdbx_seq_one_letter_code
_entity_poly.pdbx_strand_id
1 'polypeptide(L)'
;MEDLQRLYPLGIQTFSKIREGNYLYIDKTAYVYRMTHSASGYMFLSRPRRFGKSLLTSTLHSYFSGRKELFHGLAIEKLEKEWTEYPVLHFDMSMAKHVDKDRLERLLDFMLSDYERTYGINVEGGDANLRLTNLIKCAYEQTGKKVVVLIDEYDAPLLDVVHEHDNLGTLRNIMRNFYSPLKACDPYLRYVFLTGITKFSQLSIFSELNNIENISMDEPYAAICGISEDEIRSQMKEDVEELARRMEITSEEAMNELKENYDGYHFTYPSPDMYNPFSLLTAMEKGKIDSYWFGSGTPTYLIQMLKKFNVEPSEIGNNHAEVSAFDAPTETMTDIIPLLYQSGYITIKDYDKTLDLYTLDIPNKEVRLGLMKSLLPNYVASKTRETTTMVAYLSRDIRNGDMDAALRRLQTFLSTIPYCDNTRYEGHYQQMFYIIFSLLGNYVDVEVRTPRGRVDMVLRTKTTLYVMELKLDKNADEAMEQIDLKNYPERFALCGLPIVKVAVNFDSERYTIGEWKIE
;
A
#
# COMPACT_ATOMS: atom_id res chain seq x y z
N MET A 1 2.68 -39.94 13.56
CA MET A 1 3.50 -38.91 12.90
C MET A 1 3.31 -37.67 13.73
N GLU A 2 4.36 -37.14 14.34
CA GLU A 2 4.28 -35.83 14.99
C GLU A 2 3.81 -34.84 13.92
N ASP A 3 2.66 -34.21 14.14
CA ASP A 3 2.19 -33.10 13.29
C ASP A 3 3.23 -31.98 13.41
N LEU A 4 4.19 -32.00 12.49
CA LEU A 4 5.18 -30.93 12.33
C LEU A 4 4.41 -29.64 12.04
N GLN A 5 4.29 -28.81 13.07
CA GLN A 5 3.60 -27.53 13.00
C GLN A 5 4.10 -26.73 11.79
N ARG A 6 3.18 -26.47 10.85
CA ARG A 6 3.43 -25.67 9.65
C ARG A 6 3.82 -24.25 10.06
N LEU A 7 4.93 -23.73 9.55
CA LEU A 7 5.42 -22.38 9.90
C LEU A 7 4.92 -21.32 8.91
N TYR A 8 4.75 -20.08 9.36
CA TYR A 8 4.43 -18.95 8.47
C TYR A 8 5.71 -18.22 8.05
N PRO A 9 5.90 -17.90 6.75
CA PRO A 9 7.15 -17.29 6.25
C PRO A 9 7.23 -15.78 6.52
N LEU A 10 7.09 -15.36 7.78
CA LEU A 10 7.10 -13.95 8.14
C LEU A 10 8.50 -13.33 7.97
N GLY A 11 8.60 -12.35 7.07
CA GLY A 11 9.87 -11.70 6.74
C GLY A 11 10.84 -12.58 5.93
N ILE A 12 10.41 -13.78 5.49
CA ILE A 12 11.20 -14.63 4.62
C ILE A 12 10.81 -14.35 3.17
N GLN A 13 11.76 -13.85 2.39
CA GLN A 13 11.57 -13.56 0.96
C GLN A 13 12.29 -14.57 0.06
N THR A 14 13.12 -15.44 0.63
CA THR A 14 13.87 -16.45 -0.12
C THR A 14 13.01 -17.67 -0.37
N PHE A 15 12.69 -17.96 -1.63
CA PHE A 15 11.85 -19.08 -2.03
C PHE A 15 12.42 -20.43 -1.55
N SER A 16 13.73 -20.68 -1.72
CA SER A 16 14.35 -21.93 -1.28
C SER A 16 14.20 -22.17 0.22
N LYS A 17 14.40 -21.14 1.05
CA LYS A 17 14.22 -21.21 2.50
C LYS A 17 12.80 -21.60 2.90
N ILE A 18 11.79 -21.10 2.18
CA ILE A 18 10.38 -21.46 2.43
C ILE A 18 10.16 -22.94 2.09
N ARG A 19 10.64 -23.39 0.92
CA ARG A 19 10.46 -24.76 0.44
C ARG A 19 11.21 -25.79 1.27
N GLU A 20 12.39 -25.46 1.75
CA GLU A 20 13.24 -26.35 2.58
C GLU A 20 12.83 -26.33 4.07
N GLY A 21 12.23 -25.25 4.55
CA GLY A 21 12.02 -24.99 5.98
C GLY A 21 10.63 -25.31 6.55
N ASN A 22 9.82 -26.14 5.88
CA ASN A 22 8.43 -26.46 6.25
C ASN A 22 7.53 -25.21 6.48
N TYR A 23 7.74 -24.18 5.67
CA TYR A 23 6.90 -22.98 5.69
C TYR A 23 5.70 -23.13 4.75
N LEU A 24 4.59 -22.49 5.10
CA LEU A 24 3.46 -22.28 4.20
C LEU A 24 3.94 -21.51 2.95
N TYR A 25 3.65 -22.08 1.78
CA TYR A 25 3.84 -21.44 0.49
C TYR A 25 2.53 -21.54 -0.30
N ILE A 26 1.98 -20.40 -0.70
CA ILE A 26 0.83 -20.32 -1.60
C ILE A 26 1.36 -20.41 -3.03
N ASP A 27 0.90 -21.41 -3.76
CA ASP A 27 1.47 -21.71 -5.07
C ASP A 27 1.08 -20.71 -6.16
N LYS A 28 2.04 -19.86 -6.55
CA LYS A 28 1.93 -18.91 -7.67
C LYS A 28 2.68 -19.34 -8.92
N THR A 29 3.21 -20.57 -8.96
CA THR A 29 4.20 -20.96 -9.98
C THR A 29 3.61 -21.14 -11.39
N ALA A 30 2.29 -21.29 -11.52
CA ALA A 30 1.62 -21.21 -12.81
C ALA A 30 1.79 -19.83 -13.48
N TYR A 31 1.78 -18.74 -12.69
CA TYR A 31 2.05 -17.40 -13.20
C TYR A 31 3.51 -17.24 -13.63
N VAL A 32 4.45 -17.82 -12.87
CA VAL A 32 5.88 -17.85 -13.23
C VAL A 32 6.09 -18.53 -14.58
N TYR A 33 5.45 -19.68 -14.81
CA TYR A 33 5.52 -20.36 -16.10
C TYR A 33 4.96 -19.47 -17.23
N ARG A 34 3.77 -18.88 -17.02
CA ARG A 34 3.11 -18.01 -18.01
C ARG A 34 3.98 -16.82 -18.39
N MET A 35 4.52 -16.09 -17.41
CA MET A 35 5.27 -14.86 -17.65
C MET A 35 6.67 -15.09 -18.22
N THR A 36 7.23 -16.29 -18.10
CA THR A 36 8.57 -16.64 -18.65
C THR A 36 8.51 -17.22 -20.06
N HIS A 37 7.29 -17.59 -20.51
CA HIS A 37 6.96 -18.11 -21.83
C HIS A 37 6.07 -17.17 -22.67
N SER A 38 5.89 -15.93 -22.21
CA SER A 38 5.24 -14.85 -22.94
C SER A 38 6.05 -14.39 -24.16
N ALA A 39 5.43 -13.56 -25.00
CA ALA A 39 6.11 -12.97 -26.15
C ALA A 39 7.22 -11.98 -25.75
N SER A 40 7.03 -11.20 -24.66
CA SER A 40 8.09 -10.33 -24.15
C SER A 40 9.06 -11.07 -23.24
N GLY A 41 10.34 -10.77 -23.40
CA GLY A 41 11.41 -11.12 -22.45
C GLY A 41 11.70 -10.04 -21.42
N TYR A 42 11.05 -8.87 -21.49
CA TYR A 42 11.23 -7.76 -20.55
C TYR A 42 9.91 -7.50 -19.84
N MET A 43 9.89 -7.78 -18.54
CA MET A 43 8.68 -7.77 -17.73
C MET A 43 8.82 -6.82 -16.56
N PHE A 44 7.75 -6.06 -16.30
CA PHE A 44 7.65 -5.17 -15.17
C PHE A 44 6.39 -5.46 -14.35
N LEU A 45 6.57 -5.58 -13.04
CA LEU A 45 5.47 -5.73 -12.08
C LEU A 45 5.62 -4.73 -10.94
N SER A 46 4.63 -3.87 -10.77
CA SER A 46 4.46 -3.03 -9.58
C SER A 46 3.32 -3.59 -8.70
N ARG A 47 3.58 -3.65 -7.40
CA ARG A 47 2.59 -4.00 -6.37
C ARG A 47 2.91 -3.23 -5.09
N PRO A 48 1.93 -3.01 -4.21
CA PRO A 48 2.18 -2.37 -2.92
C PRO A 48 3.22 -3.12 -2.08
N ARG A 49 3.73 -2.45 -1.04
CA ARG A 49 4.72 -3.04 -0.12
C ARG A 49 4.13 -4.28 0.55
N ARG A 50 4.98 -5.31 0.74
CA ARG A 50 4.64 -6.58 1.41
C ARG A 50 3.64 -7.49 0.68
N PHE A 51 3.43 -7.30 -0.63
CA PHE A 51 2.60 -8.19 -1.46
C PHE A 51 3.30 -9.42 -2.04
N GLY A 52 4.57 -9.66 -1.71
CA GLY A 52 5.31 -10.84 -2.15
C GLY A 52 6.14 -10.66 -3.43
N LYS A 53 6.40 -9.42 -3.87
CA LYS A 53 7.27 -9.11 -5.01
C LYS A 53 8.66 -9.76 -4.91
N SER A 54 9.37 -9.55 -3.80
CA SER A 54 10.68 -10.14 -3.55
C SER A 54 10.65 -11.67 -3.50
N LEU A 55 9.57 -12.25 -2.99
CA LEU A 55 9.35 -13.70 -3.03
C LEU A 55 9.20 -14.18 -4.48
N LEU A 56 8.40 -13.49 -5.30
CA LEU A 56 8.27 -13.79 -6.73
C LEU A 56 9.62 -13.68 -7.45
N THR A 57 10.41 -12.63 -7.18
CA THR A 57 11.76 -12.48 -7.74
C THR A 57 12.67 -13.63 -7.32
N SER A 58 12.64 -14.04 -6.05
CA SER A 58 13.38 -15.20 -5.58
C SER A 58 12.89 -16.52 -6.21
N THR A 59 11.59 -16.66 -6.48
CA THR A 59 11.03 -17.82 -7.19
C THR A 59 11.52 -17.85 -8.63
N LEU A 60 11.53 -16.71 -9.33
CA LEU A 60 12.10 -16.58 -10.68
C LEU A 60 13.59 -16.93 -10.69
N HIS A 61 14.36 -16.45 -9.70
CA HIS A 61 15.77 -16.80 -9.55
C HIS A 61 15.96 -18.32 -9.45
N SER A 62 15.22 -18.99 -8.56
CA SER A 62 15.29 -20.45 -8.41
C SER A 62 14.85 -21.20 -9.67
N TYR A 63 13.82 -20.71 -10.37
CA TYR A 63 13.33 -21.30 -11.60
C TYR A 63 14.39 -21.24 -12.72
N PHE A 64 14.94 -20.06 -12.99
CA PHE A 64 15.97 -19.89 -14.03
C PHE A 64 17.32 -20.53 -13.67
N SER A 65 17.61 -20.71 -12.38
CA SER A 65 18.76 -21.49 -11.90
C SER A 65 18.57 -23.01 -12.03
N GLY A 66 17.46 -23.49 -12.61
CA GLY A 66 17.23 -24.92 -12.85
C GLY A 66 16.97 -25.75 -11.58
N ARG A 67 16.64 -25.13 -10.44
CA ARG A 67 16.46 -25.79 -9.14
C ARG A 67 15.12 -26.54 -9.02
N LYS A 68 14.94 -27.57 -9.84
CA LYS A 68 13.71 -28.36 -9.98
C LYS A 68 13.17 -28.88 -8.66
N GLU A 69 14.05 -29.32 -7.77
CA GLU A 69 13.73 -29.90 -6.47
C GLU A 69 12.88 -28.96 -5.58
N LEU A 70 13.06 -27.65 -5.70
CA LEU A 70 12.29 -26.66 -4.92
C LEU A 70 10.83 -26.57 -5.37
N PHE A 71 10.53 -27.01 -6.59
CA PHE A 71 9.20 -26.88 -7.21
C PHE A 71 8.34 -28.14 -7.11
N HIS A 72 8.83 -29.19 -6.42
CA HIS A 72 8.06 -30.41 -6.24
C HIS A 72 6.70 -30.14 -5.57
N GLY A 73 5.64 -30.69 -6.15
CA GLY A 73 4.25 -30.53 -5.69
C GLY A 73 3.60 -29.20 -6.09
N LEU A 74 4.29 -28.33 -6.84
CA LEU A 74 3.76 -27.05 -7.33
C LEU A 74 3.29 -27.17 -8.79
N ALA A 75 2.44 -26.24 -9.23
CA ALA A 75 1.83 -26.23 -10.56
C ALA A 75 2.88 -26.28 -11.68
N ILE A 76 3.99 -25.53 -11.54
CA ILE A 76 5.04 -25.48 -12.56
C ILE A 76 5.75 -26.81 -12.77
N GLU A 77 5.76 -27.72 -11.79
CA GLU A 77 6.35 -29.05 -11.95
C GLU A 77 5.72 -29.82 -13.12
N LYS A 78 4.42 -29.61 -13.36
CA LYS A 78 3.67 -30.26 -14.44
C LYS A 78 3.78 -29.51 -15.77
N LEU A 79 4.18 -28.24 -15.73
CA LEU A 79 4.25 -27.35 -16.90
C LEU A 79 5.65 -27.35 -17.51
N GLU A 80 6.69 -27.21 -16.68
CA GLU A 80 8.09 -27.14 -17.08
C GLU A 80 8.70 -28.54 -17.28
N LYS A 81 9.30 -28.76 -18.44
CA LYS A 81 9.88 -30.05 -18.83
C LYS A 81 11.39 -30.03 -18.97
N GLU A 82 11.95 -28.90 -19.38
CA GLU A 82 13.37 -28.79 -19.74
C GLU A 82 14.24 -28.45 -18.54
N TRP A 83 13.75 -27.60 -17.62
CA TRP A 83 14.50 -27.17 -16.43
C TRP A 83 15.91 -26.64 -16.78
N THR A 84 16.01 -25.93 -17.89
CA THR A 84 17.29 -25.39 -18.37
C THR A 84 17.86 -24.39 -17.37
N GLU A 85 19.11 -24.59 -16.98
CA GLU A 85 19.86 -23.65 -16.15
C GLU A 85 20.38 -22.46 -16.98
N TYR A 86 20.16 -21.25 -16.46
CA TYR A 86 20.62 -19.99 -17.02
C TYR A 86 21.44 -19.22 -15.99
N PRO A 87 22.45 -18.44 -16.40
CA PRO A 87 23.10 -17.47 -15.51
C PRO A 87 22.10 -16.39 -15.08
N VAL A 88 21.97 -16.19 -13.77
CA VAL A 88 21.03 -15.23 -13.17
C VAL A 88 21.81 -14.13 -12.44
N LEU A 89 21.60 -12.88 -12.85
CA LEU A 89 22.07 -11.69 -12.15
C LEU A 89 20.88 -11.06 -11.41
N HIS A 90 20.93 -11.08 -10.08
CA HIS A 90 19.86 -10.58 -9.22
C HIS A 90 20.35 -9.39 -8.40
N PHE A 91 19.79 -8.22 -8.68
CA PHE A 91 20.11 -6.97 -8.00
C PHE A 91 18.96 -6.57 -7.08
N ASP A 92 19.24 -6.50 -5.77
CA ASP A 92 18.30 -6.01 -4.76
C ASP A 92 18.69 -4.59 -4.33
N MET A 93 17.87 -3.61 -4.70
CA MET A 93 18.13 -2.20 -4.42
C MET A 93 17.62 -1.75 -3.03
N SER A 94 17.13 -2.65 -2.18
CA SER A 94 16.57 -2.32 -0.87
C SER A 94 17.56 -1.63 0.08
N MET A 95 18.86 -1.82 -0.14
CA MET A 95 19.96 -1.16 0.60
C MET A 95 20.26 0.27 0.16
N ALA A 96 19.66 0.71 -0.95
CA ALA A 96 19.85 2.04 -1.52
C ALA A 96 18.78 3.06 -1.06
N LYS A 97 18.21 2.85 0.13
CA LYS A 97 17.27 3.81 0.77
C LYS A 97 18.03 4.94 1.46
N HIS A 98 17.51 6.16 1.40
CA HIS A 98 18.14 7.36 1.97
C HIS A 98 19.62 7.54 1.59
N VAL A 99 19.96 7.30 0.32
CA VAL A 99 21.33 7.44 -0.19
C VAL A 99 21.51 8.74 -0.97
N ASP A 100 22.71 9.31 -0.88
CA ASP A 100 23.15 10.35 -1.79
C ASP A 100 23.80 9.73 -3.04
N LYS A 101 24.24 10.60 -3.95
CA LYS A 101 24.92 10.24 -5.20
C LYS A 101 26.07 9.26 -4.97
N ASP A 102 27.02 9.63 -4.10
CA ASP A 102 28.26 8.87 -3.93
C ASP A 102 28.00 7.52 -3.25
N ARG A 103 27.03 7.45 -2.34
CA ARG A 103 26.64 6.20 -1.68
C ARG A 103 25.90 5.27 -2.64
N LEU A 104 25.07 5.80 -3.54
CA LEU A 104 24.43 5.00 -4.59
C LEU A 104 25.47 4.38 -5.52
N GLU A 105 26.44 5.17 -6.01
CA GLU A 105 27.52 4.69 -6.87
C GLU A 105 28.33 3.57 -6.19
N ARG A 106 28.72 3.74 -4.91
CA ARG A 106 29.41 2.70 -4.14
C ARG A 106 28.59 1.42 -3.95
N LEU A 107 27.27 1.52 -3.82
CA LEU A 107 26.40 0.34 -3.69
C LEU A 107 26.33 -0.42 -5.02
N LEU A 108 26.20 0.27 -6.14
CA LEU A 108 26.23 -0.35 -7.46
C LEU A 108 27.58 -1.05 -7.70
N ASP A 109 28.69 -0.41 -7.31
CA ASP A 109 30.01 -1.00 -7.39
C ASP A 109 30.13 -2.28 -6.56
N PHE A 110 29.61 -2.26 -5.33
CA PHE A 110 29.60 -3.42 -4.44
C PHE A 110 28.80 -4.59 -5.05
N MET A 111 27.61 -4.32 -5.59
CA MET A 111 26.75 -5.34 -6.20
C MET A 111 27.39 -5.97 -7.45
N LEU A 112 28.01 -5.16 -8.32
CA LEU A 112 28.70 -5.64 -9.51
C LEU A 112 29.92 -6.50 -9.16
N SER A 113 30.68 -6.08 -8.15
CA SER A 113 31.94 -6.74 -7.77
C SER A 113 31.75 -8.20 -7.36
N ASP A 114 30.61 -8.56 -6.77
CA ASP A 114 30.32 -9.95 -6.36
C ASP A 114 30.16 -10.88 -7.57
N TYR A 115 29.42 -10.41 -8.59
CA TYR A 115 29.25 -11.12 -9.84
C TYR A 115 30.52 -11.14 -10.68
N GLU A 116 31.26 -10.03 -10.73
CA GLU A 116 32.55 -9.98 -11.44
C GLU A 116 33.53 -11.01 -10.88
N ARG A 117 33.61 -11.18 -9.55
CA ARG A 117 34.40 -12.26 -8.95
C ARG A 117 33.93 -13.65 -9.37
N THR A 118 32.61 -13.86 -9.40
CA THR A 118 31.99 -15.14 -9.80
C THR A 118 32.38 -15.52 -11.23
N TYR A 119 32.45 -14.56 -12.14
CA TYR A 119 32.84 -14.76 -13.54
C TYR A 119 34.32 -14.48 -13.83
N GLY A 120 35.16 -14.27 -12.81
CA GLY A 120 36.60 -14.03 -12.98
C GLY A 120 36.95 -12.74 -13.73
N ILE A 121 36.09 -11.73 -13.68
CA ILE A 121 36.27 -10.42 -14.31
C ILE A 121 37.14 -9.57 -13.37
N ASN A 122 38.38 -9.29 -13.79
CA ASN A 122 39.30 -8.43 -13.05
C ASN A 122 39.29 -7.03 -13.67
N VAL A 123 38.30 -6.21 -13.29
CA VAL A 123 38.23 -4.80 -13.71
C VAL A 123 38.34 -3.93 -12.46
N GLU A 124 39.37 -3.08 -12.39
CA GLU A 124 39.49 -2.06 -11.34
C GLU A 124 38.80 -0.76 -11.79
N GLY A 125 37.68 -0.42 -11.14
CA GLY A 125 36.95 0.82 -11.41
C GLY A 125 36.21 0.85 -12.75
N GLY A 126 35.74 2.03 -13.14
CA GLY A 126 34.98 2.26 -14.36
C GLY A 126 33.48 2.41 -14.14
N ASP A 127 32.79 2.93 -15.16
CA ASP A 127 31.37 3.26 -15.08
C ASP A 127 30.51 2.01 -14.89
N ALA A 128 29.57 2.04 -13.93
CA ALA A 128 28.75 0.90 -13.55
C ALA A 128 27.97 0.28 -14.73
N ASN A 129 27.58 1.08 -15.72
CA ASN A 129 26.90 0.62 -16.93
C ASN A 129 27.83 -0.22 -17.86
N LEU A 130 29.09 0.18 -18.02
CA LEU A 130 30.09 -0.58 -18.79
C LEU A 130 30.44 -1.89 -18.08
N ARG A 131 30.56 -1.84 -16.75
CA ARG A 131 30.75 -3.03 -15.91
C ARG A 131 29.59 -4.03 -16.05
N LEU A 132 28.35 -3.56 -15.98
CA LEU A 132 27.17 -4.40 -16.23
C LEU A 132 27.17 -5.01 -17.65
N THR A 133 27.54 -4.22 -18.66
CA THR A 133 27.66 -4.69 -20.05
C THR A 133 28.66 -5.84 -20.16
N ASN A 134 29.86 -5.65 -19.59
CA ASN A 134 30.92 -6.66 -19.59
C ASN A 134 30.49 -7.91 -18.84
N LEU A 135 29.86 -7.74 -17.68
CA LEU A 135 29.35 -8.85 -16.87
C LEU A 135 28.35 -9.73 -17.66
N ILE A 136 27.36 -9.13 -18.32
CA ILE A 136 26.38 -9.86 -19.12
C ILE A 136 27.06 -10.63 -20.27
N LYS A 137 27.98 -9.99 -20.99
CA LYS A 137 28.70 -10.64 -22.10
C LYS A 137 29.59 -11.78 -21.62
N CYS A 138 30.37 -11.58 -20.58
CA CYS A 138 31.23 -12.61 -20.01
C CYS A 138 30.42 -13.80 -19.48
N ALA A 139 29.30 -13.56 -18.79
CA ALA A 139 28.42 -14.63 -18.32
C ALA A 139 27.86 -15.45 -19.50
N TYR A 140 27.46 -14.79 -20.59
CA TYR A 140 27.02 -15.47 -21.82
C TYR A 140 28.15 -16.27 -22.48
N GLU A 141 29.33 -15.69 -22.64
CA GLU A 141 30.49 -16.32 -23.28
C GLU A 141 30.98 -17.56 -22.51
N GLN A 142 30.99 -17.50 -21.18
CA GLN A 142 31.45 -18.61 -20.34
C GLN A 142 30.44 -19.76 -20.24
N THR A 143 29.14 -19.44 -20.18
CA THR A 143 28.10 -20.46 -20.00
C THR A 143 27.50 -20.96 -21.31
N GLY A 144 27.64 -20.22 -22.40
CA GLY A 144 26.93 -20.45 -23.66
C GLY A 144 25.42 -20.22 -23.57
N LYS A 145 24.93 -19.67 -22.45
CA LYS A 145 23.50 -19.46 -22.17
C LYS A 145 23.21 -17.97 -22.03
N LYS A 146 22.07 -17.55 -22.58
CA LYS A 146 21.57 -16.18 -22.42
C LYS A 146 21.31 -15.86 -20.94
N VAL A 147 21.58 -14.63 -20.54
CA VAL A 147 21.55 -14.16 -19.14
C VAL A 147 20.17 -13.71 -18.72
N VAL A 148 19.79 -14.04 -17.48
CA VAL A 148 18.59 -13.53 -16.83
C VAL A 148 18.98 -12.40 -15.88
N VAL A 149 18.31 -11.27 -15.97
CA VAL A 149 18.51 -10.12 -15.07
C VAL A 149 17.25 -9.89 -14.25
N LEU A 150 17.36 -9.95 -12.93
CA LEU A 150 16.26 -9.72 -11.99
C LEU A 150 16.61 -8.49 -11.15
N ILE A 151 15.69 -7.53 -11.07
CA ILE A 151 15.88 -6.28 -10.34
C ILE A 151 14.72 -6.12 -9.35
N ASP A 152 15.04 -6.22 -8.07
CA ASP A 152 14.09 -6.00 -6.96
C ASP A 152 14.27 -4.61 -6.34
N GLU A 153 13.15 -4.06 -5.85
CA GLU A 153 13.02 -2.70 -5.31
C GLU A 153 13.70 -1.62 -6.16
N TYR A 154 13.61 -1.70 -7.49
CA TYR A 154 14.35 -0.83 -8.43
C TYR A 154 14.21 0.68 -8.16
N ASP A 155 13.10 1.09 -7.54
CA ASP A 155 12.72 2.45 -7.22
C ASP A 155 13.15 2.92 -5.82
N ALA A 156 13.70 2.02 -4.98
CA ALA A 156 14.16 2.35 -3.63
C ALA A 156 15.07 3.59 -3.53
N PRO A 157 16.04 3.83 -4.44
CA PRO A 157 16.85 5.05 -4.41
C PRO A 157 16.07 6.35 -4.63
N LEU A 158 14.91 6.29 -5.29
CA LEU A 158 14.14 7.47 -5.68
C LEU A 158 12.96 7.75 -4.74
N LEU A 159 12.41 6.73 -4.09
CA LEU A 159 11.20 6.86 -3.27
C LEU A 159 11.33 7.90 -2.16
N ASP A 160 12.47 7.92 -1.47
CA ASP A 160 12.67 8.83 -0.34
C ASP A 160 12.89 10.27 -0.77
N VAL A 161 13.46 10.51 -1.95
CA VAL A 161 13.76 11.86 -2.47
C VAL A 161 12.71 12.35 -3.47
N VAL A 162 11.60 11.63 -3.66
CA VAL A 162 10.54 11.98 -4.62
C VAL A 162 9.94 13.37 -4.39
N HIS A 163 10.03 13.85 -3.15
CA HIS A 163 9.57 15.17 -2.72
C HIS A 163 10.64 16.26 -2.84
N GLU A 164 11.89 15.90 -3.17
CA GLU A 164 13.04 16.80 -3.30
C GLU A 164 13.33 17.10 -4.78
N HIS A 165 13.54 18.37 -5.13
CA HIS A 165 13.83 18.74 -6.52
C HIS A 165 15.28 18.45 -6.95
N ASP A 166 16.26 18.68 -6.08
CA ASP A 166 17.68 18.66 -6.47
C ASP A 166 18.28 17.24 -6.54
N ASN A 167 17.94 16.38 -5.58
CA ASN A 167 18.52 15.03 -5.48
C ASN A 167 17.86 14.03 -6.44
N LEU A 168 16.54 14.16 -6.68
CA LEU A 168 15.78 13.23 -7.51
C LEU A 168 16.36 13.11 -8.94
N GLY A 169 16.65 14.24 -9.58
CA GLY A 169 17.20 14.27 -10.93
C GLY A 169 18.56 13.58 -11.03
N THR A 170 19.42 13.78 -10.02
CA THR A 170 20.77 13.20 -9.96
C THR A 170 20.72 11.69 -9.77
N LEU A 171 19.99 11.20 -8.76
CA LEU A 171 19.87 9.76 -8.49
C LEU A 171 19.19 9.01 -9.63
N ARG A 172 18.14 9.61 -10.23
CA ARG A 172 17.47 9.03 -11.39
C ARG A 172 18.44 8.86 -12.56
N ASN A 173 19.28 9.86 -12.85
CA ASN A 173 20.24 9.78 -13.95
C ASN A 173 21.27 8.66 -13.72
N ILE A 174 21.71 8.44 -12.48
CA ILE A 174 22.56 7.30 -12.13
C ILE A 174 21.85 5.97 -12.43
N MET A 175 20.61 5.81 -11.96
CA MET A 175 19.84 4.58 -12.19
C MET A 175 19.57 4.36 -13.69
N ARG A 176 19.18 5.41 -14.43
CA ARG A 176 19.00 5.34 -15.88
C ARG A 176 20.28 4.89 -16.58
N ASN A 177 21.41 5.50 -16.23
CA ASN A 177 22.70 5.14 -16.80
C ASN A 177 23.04 3.68 -16.50
N PHE A 178 22.87 3.23 -15.25
CA PHE A 178 23.15 1.86 -14.83
C PHE A 178 22.35 0.82 -15.64
N TYR A 179 21.07 1.08 -15.92
CA TYR A 179 20.21 0.14 -16.66
C TYR A 179 20.19 0.30 -18.18
N SER A 180 20.71 1.41 -18.72
CA SER A 180 20.83 1.64 -20.18
C SER A 180 21.46 0.47 -20.97
N PRO A 181 22.45 -0.30 -20.44
CA PRO A 181 23.04 -1.43 -21.16
C PRO A 181 22.06 -2.54 -21.53
N LEU A 182 20.97 -2.72 -20.78
CA LEU A 182 20.02 -3.82 -20.99
C LEU A 182 19.48 -3.81 -22.43
N LYS A 183 19.30 -2.62 -23.03
CA LYS A 183 18.88 -2.47 -24.43
C LYS A 183 19.90 -3.02 -25.42
N ALA A 184 21.17 -2.66 -25.24
CA ALA A 184 22.25 -3.07 -26.13
C ALA A 184 22.63 -4.54 -25.93
N CYS A 185 22.37 -5.08 -24.74
CA CYS A 185 22.64 -6.46 -24.38
C CYS A 185 21.53 -7.44 -24.78
N ASP A 186 20.46 -7.00 -25.45
CA ASP A 186 19.34 -7.86 -25.88
C ASP A 186 19.74 -9.20 -26.52
N PRO A 187 20.74 -9.29 -27.42
CA PRO A 187 21.17 -10.58 -28.00
C PRO A 187 21.65 -11.60 -26.96
N TYR A 188 22.15 -11.12 -25.83
CA TYR A 188 22.70 -11.92 -24.74
C TYR A 188 21.70 -12.18 -23.61
N LEU A 189 20.53 -11.54 -23.63
CA LEU A 189 19.54 -11.63 -22.57
C LEU A 189 18.45 -12.67 -22.89
N ARG A 190 18.10 -13.49 -21.90
CA ARG A 190 16.98 -14.43 -21.95
C ARG A 190 15.73 -13.80 -21.37
N TYR A 191 15.88 -13.08 -20.27
CA TYR A 191 14.77 -12.53 -19.51
C TYR A 191 15.24 -11.38 -18.63
N VAL A 192 14.44 -10.32 -18.54
CA VAL A 192 14.65 -9.19 -17.64
C VAL A 192 13.36 -8.98 -16.85
N PHE A 193 13.44 -9.05 -15.53
CA PHE A 193 12.32 -8.79 -14.64
C PHE A 193 12.63 -7.64 -13.71
N LEU A 194 11.71 -6.68 -13.64
CA LEU A 194 11.82 -5.50 -12.80
C LEU A 194 10.62 -5.41 -11.88
N THR A 195 10.87 -5.19 -10.59
CA THR A 195 9.77 -5.01 -9.64
C THR A 195 10.07 -3.95 -8.59
N GLY A 196 9.03 -3.25 -8.17
CA GLY A 196 9.11 -2.13 -7.23
C GLY A 196 7.73 -1.70 -6.77
N ILE A 197 7.65 -0.56 -6.08
CA ILE A 197 6.35 -0.03 -5.61
C ILE A 197 5.72 0.82 -6.71
N THR A 198 6.49 1.70 -7.33
CA THR A 198 6.00 2.76 -8.20
C THR A 198 6.18 2.42 -9.68
N LYS A 199 5.31 2.90 -10.57
CA LYS A 199 5.42 2.80 -12.04
C LYS A 199 6.09 4.04 -12.65
N PHE A 200 5.96 5.19 -11.99
CA PHE A 200 6.48 6.45 -12.49
C PHE A 200 8.01 6.52 -12.51
N SER A 201 8.66 5.83 -11.57
CA SER A 201 10.11 5.66 -11.55
C SER A 201 10.54 4.83 -12.77
N GLN A 202 9.71 3.89 -13.23
CA GLN A 202 9.98 3.05 -14.40
C GLN A 202 9.92 3.87 -15.68
N LEU A 203 8.90 4.73 -15.84
CA LEU A 203 8.80 5.63 -17.00
C LEU A 203 9.98 6.60 -17.10
N SER A 204 10.54 6.99 -15.95
CA SER A 204 11.63 7.98 -15.89
C SER A 204 13.03 7.35 -16.00
N ILE A 205 13.23 6.15 -15.46
CA ILE A 205 14.51 5.42 -15.48
C ILE A 205 14.66 4.62 -16.79
N PHE A 206 13.59 4.00 -17.27
CA PHE A 206 13.63 3.06 -18.38
C PHE A 206 12.98 3.61 -19.64
N SER A 207 12.92 4.93 -19.78
CA SER A 207 12.45 5.60 -21.01
C SER A 207 13.21 5.16 -22.27
N GLU A 208 14.40 4.58 -22.10
CA GLU A 208 15.22 4.05 -23.21
C GLU A 208 14.87 2.59 -23.57
N LEU A 209 14.24 1.85 -22.64
CA LEU A 209 13.78 0.47 -22.82
C LEU A 209 12.32 0.45 -23.29
N ASN A 210 12.12 0.67 -24.59
CA ASN A 210 10.79 0.78 -25.18
C ASN A 210 9.98 -0.54 -25.24
N ASN A 211 10.56 -1.66 -24.78
CA ASN A 211 10.00 -3.01 -24.95
C ASN A 211 9.58 -3.66 -23.61
N ILE A 212 9.51 -2.91 -22.51
CA ILE A 212 9.09 -3.45 -21.22
C ILE A 212 7.57 -3.67 -21.23
N GLU A 213 7.15 -4.93 -21.07
CA GLU A 213 5.76 -5.31 -20.87
C GLU A 213 5.38 -5.09 -19.41
N ASN A 214 4.41 -4.20 -19.16
CA ASN A 214 3.94 -3.89 -17.82
C ASN A 214 2.71 -4.71 -17.49
N ILE A 215 2.90 -5.75 -16.68
CA ILE A 215 1.84 -6.69 -16.31
C ILE A 215 1.08 -6.26 -15.03
N SER A 216 1.29 -5.04 -14.54
CA SER A 216 0.76 -4.62 -13.23
C SER A 216 -0.77 -4.57 -13.21
N MET A 217 -1.40 -4.11 -14.29
CA MET A 217 -2.87 -4.02 -14.38
C MET A 217 -3.47 -5.05 -15.35
N ASP A 218 -2.68 -6.06 -15.72
CA ASP A 218 -3.13 -7.12 -16.62
C ASP A 218 -3.97 -8.15 -15.86
N GLU A 219 -5.21 -8.36 -16.29
CA GLU A 219 -6.14 -9.35 -15.71
C GLU A 219 -5.51 -10.74 -15.53
N PRO A 220 -4.77 -11.31 -16.51
CA PRO A 220 -4.14 -12.61 -16.35
C PRO A 220 -3.09 -12.69 -15.24
N TYR A 221 -2.63 -11.57 -14.68
CA TYR A 221 -1.63 -11.50 -13.62
C TYR A 221 -2.16 -10.81 -12.35
N ALA A 222 -3.48 -10.57 -12.24
CA ALA A 222 -4.07 -9.88 -11.10
C ALA A 222 -3.67 -10.52 -9.76
N ALA A 223 -3.74 -11.86 -9.66
CA ALA A 223 -3.42 -12.62 -8.45
C ALA A 223 -1.96 -13.16 -8.38
N ILE A 224 -1.04 -12.65 -9.21
CA ILE A 224 0.39 -13.08 -9.17
C ILE A 224 1.06 -12.82 -7.82
N CYS A 225 0.59 -11.79 -7.11
CA CYS A 225 1.06 -11.34 -5.80
C CYS A 225 -0.15 -11.05 -4.93
N GLY A 226 -0.05 -11.26 -3.62
CA GLY A 226 -1.21 -11.34 -2.73
C GLY A 226 -1.71 -12.78 -2.56
N ILE A 227 -2.66 -12.97 -1.65
CA ILE A 227 -3.35 -14.25 -1.45
C ILE A 227 -4.83 -14.01 -1.72
N SER A 228 -5.45 -14.79 -2.60
CA SER A 228 -6.88 -14.62 -2.90
C SER A 228 -7.76 -15.33 -1.88
N GLU A 229 -9.05 -14.95 -1.79
CA GLU A 229 -10.00 -15.65 -0.92
C GLU A 229 -10.07 -17.15 -1.24
N ASP A 230 -10.06 -17.51 -2.53
CA ASP A 230 -10.06 -18.92 -2.98
C ASP A 230 -8.82 -19.68 -2.48
N GLU A 231 -7.65 -19.05 -2.46
CA GLU A 231 -6.40 -19.63 -1.95
C GLU A 231 -6.45 -19.81 -0.44
N ILE A 232 -7.05 -18.87 0.29
CA ILE A 232 -7.26 -19.01 1.73
C ILE A 232 -8.18 -20.21 2.00
N ARG A 233 -9.33 -20.26 1.33
CA ARG A 233 -10.34 -21.32 1.54
C ARG A 233 -9.84 -22.70 1.10
N SER A 234 -8.96 -22.78 0.11
CA SER A 234 -8.45 -24.06 -0.42
C SER A 234 -7.13 -24.52 0.20
N GLN A 235 -6.15 -23.63 0.40
CA GLN A 235 -4.79 -23.99 0.84
C GLN A 235 -4.50 -23.66 2.31
N MET A 236 -5.35 -22.85 2.95
CA MET A 236 -5.20 -22.36 4.33
C MET A 236 -6.41 -22.68 5.22
N LYS A 237 -7.23 -23.67 4.85
CA LYS A 237 -8.46 -24.00 5.59
C LYS A 237 -8.20 -24.33 7.06
N GLU A 238 -7.20 -25.17 7.32
CA GLU A 238 -6.81 -25.56 8.68
C GLU A 238 -6.25 -24.37 9.47
N ASP A 239 -5.53 -23.46 8.80
CA ASP A 239 -5.00 -22.23 9.40
C ASP A 239 -6.14 -21.29 9.86
N VAL A 240 -7.20 -21.16 9.06
CA VAL A 240 -8.41 -20.39 9.41
C VAL A 240 -9.16 -21.02 10.57
N GLU A 241 -9.31 -22.36 10.59
CA GLU A 241 -9.95 -23.08 11.69
C GLU A 241 -9.17 -22.92 13.01
N GLU A 242 -7.85 -22.95 12.95
CA GLU A 242 -6.98 -22.71 14.09
C GLU A 242 -7.07 -21.26 14.59
N LEU A 243 -7.09 -20.27 13.69
CA LEU A 243 -7.31 -18.87 14.05
C LEU A 243 -8.67 -18.68 14.75
N ALA A 244 -9.73 -19.26 14.18
CA ALA A 244 -11.08 -19.20 14.73
C ALA A 244 -11.15 -19.78 16.14
N ARG A 245 -10.50 -20.94 16.36
CA ARG A 245 -10.37 -21.58 17.67
C ARG A 245 -9.64 -20.69 18.68
N ARG A 246 -8.57 -20.00 18.27
CA ARG A 246 -7.83 -19.08 19.15
C ARG A 246 -8.59 -17.80 19.47
N MET A 247 -9.45 -17.36 18.56
CA MET A 247 -10.30 -16.18 18.71
C MET A 247 -11.66 -16.48 19.37
N GLU A 248 -11.97 -17.75 19.65
CA GLU A 248 -13.25 -18.22 20.21
C GLU A 248 -14.47 -17.85 19.34
N ILE A 249 -14.30 -17.91 18.02
CA ILE A 249 -15.34 -17.61 17.01
C ILE A 249 -15.46 -18.76 16.00
N THR A 250 -16.46 -18.69 15.12
CA THR A 250 -16.61 -19.64 14.01
C THR A 250 -15.62 -19.35 12.87
N SER A 251 -15.32 -20.35 12.04
CA SER A 251 -14.43 -20.18 10.88
C SER A 251 -14.95 -19.13 9.88
N GLU A 252 -16.27 -19.00 9.70
CA GLU A 252 -16.84 -17.97 8.83
C GLU A 252 -16.75 -16.58 9.46
N GLU A 253 -16.90 -16.44 10.78
CA GLU A 253 -16.63 -15.17 11.47
C GLU A 253 -15.15 -14.79 11.37
N ALA A 254 -14.23 -15.75 11.51
CA ALA A 254 -12.80 -15.51 11.31
C ALA A 254 -12.50 -15.07 9.86
N MET A 255 -13.12 -15.70 8.86
CA MET A 255 -13.01 -15.25 7.47
C MET A 255 -13.53 -13.82 7.26
N ASN A 256 -14.66 -13.47 7.86
CA ASN A 256 -15.20 -12.11 7.78
C ASN A 256 -14.27 -11.08 8.45
N GLU A 257 -13.68 -11.41 9.60
CA GLU A 257 -12.69 -10.56 10.26
C GLU A 257 -11.41 -10.41 9.41
N LEU A 258 -10.92 -11.49 8.79
CA LEU A 258 -9.81 -11.41 7.84
C LEU A 258 -10.15 -10.51 6.65
N LYS A 259 -11.39 -10.63 6.13
CA LYS A 259 -11.88 -9.83 5.01
C LYS A 259 -11.94 -8.34 5.37
N GLU A 260 -12.59 -7.99 6.47
CA GLU A 260 -12.71 -6.60 6.93
C GLU A 260 -11.34 -5.93 7.16
N ASN A 261 -10.35 -6.69 7.61
CA ASN A 261 -9.07 -6.15 8.03
C ASN A 261 -7.97 -6.22 6.96
N TYR A 262 -7.92 -7.23 6.09
CA TYR A 262 -6.76 -7.47 5.21
C TYR A 262 -7.08 -7.64 3.72
N ASP A 263 -8.35 -7.79 3.34
CA ASP A 263 -8.81 -7.90 1.95
C ASP A 263 -8.94 -6.53 1.26
N GLY A 264 -9.41 -6.52 0.02
CA GLY A 264 -10.01 -5.37 -0.63
C GLY A 264 -9.14 -4.76 -1.68
N TYR A 265 -8.00 -5.38 -2.01
CA TYR A 265 -7.09 -4.94 -3.06
C TYR A 265 -7.49 -5.53 -4.41
N HIS A 266 -7.63 -4.66 -5.41
CA HIS A 266 -7.92 -4.99 -6.79
C HIS A 266 -6.90 -4.28 -7.68
N PHE A 267 -6.13 -5.07 -8.43
CA PHE A 267 -5.05 -4.54 -9.28
C PHE A 267 -5.49 -4.23 -10.70
N THR A 268 -6.70 -4.64 -11.08
CA THR A 268 -7.32 -4.40 -12.37
C THR A 268 -8.84 -4.59 -12.24
N TYR A 269 -9.57 -4.41 -13.33
CA TYR A 269 -11.00 -4.70 -13.36
C TYR A 269 -11.36 -5.57 -14.58
N PRO A 270 -11.92 -6.77 -14.37
CA PRO A 270 -12.18 -7.41 -13.07
C PRO A 270 -10.89 -7.87 -12.37
N SER A 271 -10.91 -7.97 -11.04
CA SER A 271 -9.83 -8.57 -10.23
C SER A 271 -10.44 -9.47 -9.16
N PRO A 272 -9.79 -10.59 -8.79
CA PRO A 272 -10.12 -11.27 -7.55
C PRO A 272 -9.83 -10.38 -6.33
N ASP A 273 -10.55 -10.67 -5.24
CA ASP A 273 -10.31 -10.14 -3.90
C ASP A 273 -8.91 -10.58 -3.42
N MET A 274 -7.98 -9.63 -3.26
CA MET A 274 -6.61 -9.91 -2.84
C MET A 274 -6.34 -9.43 -1.41
N TYR A 275 -5.81 -10.34 -0.59
CA TYR A 275 -5.41 -10.09 0.78
C TYR A 275 -3.93 -9.72 0.84
N ASN A 276 -3.57 -8.80 1.75
CA ASN A 276 -2.17 -8.51 2.05
C ASN A 276 -1.51 -9.74 2.72
N PRO A 277 -0.50 -10.38 2.09
CA PRO A 277 0.09 -11.61 2.62
C PRO A 277 0.74 -11.43 3.99
N PHE A 278 1.43 -10.31 4.21
CA PHE A 278 2.13 -10.09 5.47
C PHE A 278 1.16 -9.96 6.64
N SER A 279 0.12 -9.14 6.51
CA SER A 279 -0.87 -8.96 7.57
C SER A 279 -1.66 -10.24 7.82
N LEU A 280 -2.10 -10.91 6.76
CA LEU A 280 -2.81 -12.19 6.84
C LEU A 280 -1.97 -13.25 7.58
N LEU A 281 -0.75 -13.51 7.12
CA LEU A 281 0.11 -14.54 7.71
C LEU A 281 0.52 -14.19 9.15
N THR A 282 0.72 -12.90 9.46
CA THR A 282 1.03 -12.46 10.82
C THR A 282 -0.16 -12.66 11.76
N ALA A 283 -1.39 -12.45 11.26
CA ALA A 283 -2.60 -12.71 12.03
C ALA A 283 -2.76 -14.19 12.37
N MET A 284 -2.51 -15.07 11.39
CA MET A 284 -2.54 -16.52 11.57
C MET A 284 -1.50 -16.99 12.59
N GLU A 285 -0.24 -16.55 12.45
CA GLU A 285 0.83 -16.92 13.38
C GLU A 285 0.50 -16.50 14.82
N LYS A 286 0.08 -15.24 15.00
CA LYS A 286 -0.22 -14.67 16.32
C LYS A 286 -1.57 -15.09 16.88
N GLY A 287 -2.45 -15.69 16.07
CA GLY A 287 -3.80 -16.07 16.45
C GLY A 287 -4.71 -14.90 16.79
N LYS A 288 -4.49 -13.71 16.19
CA LYS A 288 -5.31 -12.52 16.42
C LYS A 288 -5.28 -11.53 15.27
N ILE A 289 -6.37 -10.79 15.11
CA ILE A 289 -6.49 -9.66 14.18
C ILE A 289 -5.88 -8.40 14.80
N ASP A 290 -5.02 -7.70 14.06
CA ASP A 290 -4.34 -6.48 14.51
C ASP A 290 -3.81 -5.69 13.29
N SER A 291 -3.24 -4.51 13.53
CA SER A 291 -2.59 -3.72 12.49
C SER A 291 -1.11 -4.11 12.35
N TYR A 292 -0.78 -4.90 11.33
CA TYR A 292 0.55 -5.44 11.06
C TYR A 292 1.29 -4.69 9.94
N TRP A 293 0.57 -4.13 8.96
CA TRP A 293 1.14 -3.43 7.80
C TRP A 293 1.91 -2.15 8.19
N PHE A 294 1.42 -1.39 9.19
CA PHE A 294 1.99 -0.10 9.62
C PHE A 294 3.14 -0.17 10.63
N GLY A 295 3.63 -1.36 10.99
CA GLY A 295 4.62 -1.56 12.06
C GLY A 295 5.97 -0.82 11.91
N SER A 296 6.21 -0.07 10.82
CA SER A 296 7.42 0.73 10.61
C SER A 296 7.19 2.14 10.06
N GLY A 297 6.01 2.73 10.31
CA GLY A 297 5.72 4.14 9.97
C GLY A 297 5.16 4.35 8.56
N THR A 298 4.15 5.21 8.46
CA THR A 298 3.76 5.81 7.19
C THR A 298 4.94 6.64 6.69
N PRO A 299 5.33 6.51 5.41
CA PRO A 299 6.48 7.24 4.91
C PRO A 299 6.24 8.74 5.05
N THR A 300 7.21 9.46 5.64
CA THR A 300 7.20 10.93 5.71
C THR A 300 6.93 11.55 4.34
N TYR A 301 7.41 10.90 3.26
CA TYR A 301 7.14 11.32 1.89
C TYR A 301 5.64 11.39 1.58
N LEU A 302 4.82 10.43 2.05
CA LEU A 302 3.39 10.41 1.71
C LEU A 302 2.69 11.64 2.29
N ILE A 303 3.01 11.98 3.54
CA ILE A 303 2.46 13.15 4.23
C ILE A 303 2.91 14.43 3.50
N GLN A 304 4.18 14.50 3.07
CA GLN A 304 4.67 15.64 2.28
C GLN A 304 3.98 15.74 0.92
N MET A 305 3.71 14.62 0.25
CA MET A 305 3.03 14.57 -1.05
C MET A 305 1.54 14.95 -0.93
N LEU A 306 0.84 14.51 0.12
CA LEU A 306 -0.53 14.97 0.43
C LEU A 306 -0.57 16.49 0.61
N LYS A 307 0.40 17.06 1.34
CA LYS A 307 0.54 18.52 1.49
C LYS A 307 0.86 19.21 0.16
N LYS A 308 1.76 18.66 -0.64
CA LYS A 308 2.16 19.22 -1.95
C LYS A 308 0.97 19.34 -2.90
N PHE A 309 0.09 18.33 -2.91
CA PHE A 309 -1.09 18.31 -3.78
C PHE A 309 -2.36 18.86 -3.11
N ASN A 310 -2.24 19.43 -1.89
CA ASN A 310 -3.37 19.95 -1.11
C ASN A 310 -4.53 18.94 -0.95
N VAL A 311 -4.20 17.67 -0.72
CA VAL A 311 -5.19 16.60 -0.56
C VAL A 311 -5.57 16.47 0.91
N GLU A 312 -6.85 16.67 1.19
CA GLU A 312 -7.39 16.51 2.54
C GLU A 312 -7.59 15.03 2.90
N PRO A 313 -7.52 14.65 4.19
CA PRO A 313 -7.74 13.26 4.63
C PRO A 313 -9.05 12.64 4.12
N SER A 314 -10.14 13.41 4.07
CA SER A 314 -11.44 12.96 3.55
C SER A 314 -11.45 12.71 2.05
N GLU A 315 -10.53 13.32 1.32
CA GLU A 315 -10.38 13.20 -0.15
C GLU A 315 -9.44 12.06 -0.53
N ILE A 316 -8.86 11.32 0.42
CA ILE A 316 -7.97 10.19 0.09
C ILE A 316 -8.79 9.02 -0.49
N GLY A 317 -9.92 8.70 0.14
CA GLY A 317 -10.88 7.72 -0.36
C GLY A 317 -11.94 8.35 -1.26
N ASN A 318 -12.77 7.51 -1.88
CA ASN A 318 -13.91 7.93 -2.72
C ASN A 318 -13.53 8.85 -3.90
N ASN A 319 -12.50 8.44 -4.65
CA ASN A 319 -12.02 9.16 -5.83
C ASN A 319 -12.40 8.46 -7.13
N HIS A 320 -12.29 9.19 -8.24
CA HIS A 320 -12.40 8.63 -9.58
C HIS A 320 -11.15 8.95 -10.38
N ALA A 321 -10.70 8.01 -11.22
CA ALA A 321 -9.53 8.20 -12.06
C ALA A 321 -9.67 7.48 -13.40
N GLU A 322 -9.21 8.12 -14.46
CA GLU A 322 -8.99 7.46 -15.75
C GLU A 322 -7.82 6.46 -15.65
N VAL A 323 -7.77 5.49 -16.55
CA VAL A 323 -6.64 4.55 -16.68
C VAL A 323 -5.31 5.30 -16.83
N SER A 324 -5.32 6.41 -17.58
CA SER A 324 -4.16 7.26 -17.87
C SER A 324 -3.52 7.84 -16.60
N ALA A 325 -4.29 8.03 -15.52
CA ALA A 325 -3.78 8.58 -14.27
C ALA A 325 -2.65 7.71 -13.71
N PHE A 326 -2.79 6.38 -13.77
CA PHE A 326 -1.80 5.44 -13.22
C PHE A 326 -0.45 5.41 -13.97
N ASP A 327 -0.39 6.07 -15.14
CA ASP A 327 0.70 6.01 -16.11
C ASP A 327 1.48 7.33 -16.23
N ALA A 328 1.41 8.18 -15.19
CA ALA A 328 2.14 9.45 -15.16
C ALA A 328 3.59 9.30 -14.65
N PRO A 329 4.62 9.88 -15.33
CA PRO A 329 5.98 10.02 -14.80
C PRO A 329 6.07 10.88 -13.54
N THR A 330 7.13 10.69 -12.74
CA THR A 330 7.31 11.37 -11.44
C THR A 330 7.33 12.89 -11.56
N GLU A 331 7.92 13.38 -12.66
CA GLU A 331 8.16 14.81 -12.89
C GLU A 331 6.90 15.56 -13.34
N THR A 332 5.98 14.84 -13.98
CA THR A 332 4.76 15.41 -14.57
C THR A 332 3.52 15.04 -13.76
N MET A 333 3.71 14.50 -12.55
CA MET A 333 2.62 14.10 -11.66
C MET A 333 1.80 15.34 -11.26
N THR A 334 0.54 15.39 -11.67
CA THR A 334 -0.40 16.49 -11.40
C THR A 334 -1.31 16.22 -10.21
N ASP A 335 -1.45 14.97 -9.81
CA ASP A 335 -2.30 14.51 -8.71
C ASP A 335 -1.60 13.42 -7.89
N ILE A 336 -2.12 13.09 -6.70
CA ILE A 336 -1.51 12.09 -5.83
C ILE A 336 -1.97 10.64 -6.11
N ILE A 337 -2.99 10.44 -6.94
CA ILE A 337 -3.72 9.16 -7.07
C ILE A 337 -2.78 8.00 -7.40
N PRO A 338 -1.85 8.11 -8.37
CA PRO A 338 -0.91 7.04 -8.72
C PRO A 338 -0.06 6.62 -7.53
N LEU A 339 0.39 7.59 -6.72
CA LEU A 339 1.20 7.32 -5.55
C LEU A 339 0.39 6.57 -4.50
N LEU A 340 -0.82 7.03 -4.18
CA LEU A 340 -1.70 6.36 -3.22
C LEU A 340 -2.03 4.93 -3.66
N TYR A 341 -2.33 4.73 -4.94
CA TYR A 341 -2.67 3.41 -5.48
C TYR A 341 -1.47 2.46 -5.46
N GLN A 342 -0.34 2.88 -6.02
CA GLN A 342 0.87 2.06 -6.14
C GLN A 342 1.48 1.70 -4.78
N SER A 343 1.36 2.59 -3.79
CA SER A 343 1.79 2.33 -2.42
C SER A 343 0.77 1.54 -1.59
N GLY A 344 -0.45 1.34 -2.08
CA GLY A 344 -1.50 0.50 -1.47
C GLY A 344 -2.40 1.21 -0.47
N TYR A 345 -2.43 2.55 -0.45
CA TYR A 345 -3.36 3.30 0.40
C TYR A 345 -4.77 3.40 -0.18
N ILE A 346 -4.90 3.28 -1.50
CA ILE A 346 -6.18 3.15 -2.21
C ILE A 346 -6.12 2.00 -3.20
N THR A 347 -7.29 1.55 -3.64
CA THR A 347 -7.47 0.43 -4.56
C THR A 347 -8.68 0.68 -5.46
N ILE A 348 -8.75 -0.06 -6.56
CA ILE A 348 -9.94 -0.10 -7.43
C ILE A 348 -11.09 -0.76 -6.65
N LYS A 349 -12.27 -0.14 -6.67
CA LYS A 349 -13.52 -0.67 -6.11
C LYS A 349 -14.54 -0.97 -7.20
N ASP A 350 -14.54 -0.19 -8.27
CA ASP A 350 -15.40 -0.42 -9.44
C ASP A 350 -14.81 0.22 -10.70
N TYR A 351 -15.41 -0.07 -11.85
CA TYR A 351 -15.05 0.51 -13.14
C TYR A 351 -16.28 0.76 -14.01
N ASP A 352 -16.51 2.02 -14.36
CA ASP A 352 -17.54 2.41 -15.30
C ASP A 352 -16.99 2.36 -16.73
N LYS A 353 -17.38 1.31 -17.47
CA LYS A 353 -16.99 1.09 -18.88
C LYS A 353 -17.48 2.18 -19.84
N THR A 354 -18.54 2.91 -19.48
CA THR A 354 -19.11 3.97 -20.34
C THR A 354 -18.32 5.27 -20.19
N LEU A 355 -17.89 5.56 -18.97
CA LEU A 355 -17.11 6.76 -18.65
C LEU A 355 -15.60 6.55 -18.74
N ASP A 356 -15.14 5.29 -18.81
CA ASP A 356 -13.73 4.91 -18.74
C ASP A 356 -13.06 5.39 -17.43
N LEU A 357 -13.80 5.24 -16.32
CA LEU A 357 -13.39 5.71 -14.99
C LEU A 357 -13.39 4.58 -13.97
N TYR A 358 -12.30 4.49 -13.21
CA TYR A 358 -12.25 3.68 -12.00
C TYR A 358 -12.78 4.45 -10.81
N THR A 359 -13.50 3.74 -9.94
CA THR A 359 -13.83 4.19 -8.58
C THR A 359 -12.75 3.68 -7.64
N LEU A 360 -12.17 4.57 -6.84
CA LEU A 360 -11.05 4.29 -5.93
C LEU A 360 -11.43 4.57 -4.47
N ASP A 361 -11.04 3.69 -3.57
CA ASP A 361 -11.21 3.90 -2.12
C ASP A 361 -10.10 3.20 -1.32
N ILE A 362 -10.03 3.47 -0.02
CA ILE A 362 -9.15 2.78 0.92
C ILE A 362 -9.53 1.30 0.96
N PRO A 363 -8.56 0.36 0.85
CA PRO A 363 -8.85 -1.06 0.67
C PRO A 363 -9.63 -1.69 1.82
N ASN A 364 -9.19 -1.45 3.05
CA ASN A 364 -9.72 -2.11 4.24
C ASN A 364 -9.49 -1.28 5.52
N LYS A 365 -9.96 -1.84 6.64
CA LYS A 365 -9.87 -1.24 7.97
C LYS A 365 -8.44 -1.03 8.45
N GLU A 366 -7.53 -1.98 8.21
CA GLU A 366 -6.13 -1.85 8.61
C GLU A 366 -5.50 -0.61 7.98
N VAL A 367 -5.64 -0.45 6.65
CA VAL A 367 -5.12 0.70 5.90
C VAL A 367 -5.74 2.01 6.37
N ARG A 368 -7.08 2.04 6.53
CA ARG A 368 -7.81 3.22 7.02
C ARG A 368 -7.28 3.67 8.39
N LEU A 369 -7.24 2.76 9.36
CA LEU A 369 -6.83 3.08 10.73
C LEU A 369 -5.38 3.55 10.79
N GLY A 370 -4.45 2.85 10.14
CA GLY A 370 -3.05 3.23 10.21
C GLY A 370 -2.71 4.51 9.46
N LEU A 371 -3.40 4.80 8.35
CA LEU A 371 -3.24 6.07 7.64
C LEU A 371 -3.74 7.23 8.49
N MET A 372 -4.97 7.13 9.02
CA MET A 372 -5.55 8.16 9.89
C MET A 372 -4.70 8.38 11.14
N LYS A 373 -4.17 7.31 11.74
CA LYS A 373 -3.27 7.39 12.90
C LYS A 373 -1.99 8.16 12.57
N SER A 374 -1.50 8.04 11.33
CA SER A 374 -0.29 8.71 10.88
C SER A 374 -0.52 10.17 10.49
N LEU A 375 -1.73 10.51 10.06
CA LEU A 375 -2.12 11.88 9.74
C LEU A 375 -2.43 12.69 10.99
N LEU A 376 -3.03 12.08 12.02
CA LEU A 376 -3.49 12.73 13.24
C LEU A 376 -2.48 13.72 13.88
N PRO A 377 -1.18 13.41 14.02
CA PRO A 377 -0.22 14.35 14.60
C PRO A 377 -0.02 15.66 13.82
N ASN A 378 -0.46 15.74 12.55
CA ASN A 378 -0.45 17.00 11.79
C ASN A 378 -1.65 17.90 12.12
N TYR A 379 -2.68 17.36 12.79
CA TYR A 379 -3.92 18.07 13.13
C TYR A 379 -4.01 18.36 14.62
N VAL A 380 -3.43 17.50 15.46
CA VAL A 380 -3.26 17.73 16.89
C VAL A 380 -1.77 17.71 17.19
N ALA A 381 -1.18 18.83 17.65
CA ALA A 381 0.28 19.03 17.84
C ALA A 381 0.94 18.09 18.88
N SER A 382 0.27 17.01 19.24
CA SER A 382 0.66 16.01 20.22
C SER A 382 1.28 14.78 19.55
N LYS A 383 2.47 14.39 20.02
CA LYS A 383 3.09 13.08 19.77
C LYS A 383 2.83 12.07 20.91
N THR A 384 1.90 12.31 21.85
CA THR A 384 1.83 11.56 23.11
C THR A 384 0.83 10.39 23.18
N ARG A 385 1.10 9.50 24.15
CA ARG A 385 0.24 8.42 24.67
C ARG A 385 -1.19 8.89 24.99
N GLU A 386 -1.34 10.15 25.39
CA GLU A 386 -2.61 10.80 25.73
C GLU A 386 -3.59 10.81 24.56
N THR A 387 -3.10 11.02 23.32
CA THR A 387 -3.92 10.98 22.11
C THR A 387 -4.51 9.60 21.88
N THR A 388 -3.72 8.55 22.07
CA THR A 388 -4.18 7.15 21.90
C THR A 388 -5.24 6.80 22.94
N THR A 389 -5.03 7.21 24.20
CA THR A 389 -6.00 7.01 25.29
C THR A 389 -7.28 7.80 25.06
N MET A 390 -7.19 9.04 24.56
CA MET A 390 -8.36 9.86 24.20
C MET A 390 -9.21 9.16 23.14
N VAL A 391 -8.61 8.75 22.02
CA VAL A 391 -9.33 8.07 20.92
C VAL A 391 -10.03 6.80 21.41
N ALA A 392 -9.37 6.01 22.27
CA ALA A 392 -9.97 4.79 22.83
C ALA A 392 -11.23 5.08 23.69
N TYR A 393 -11.16 6.07 24.58
CA TYR A 393 -12.32 6.44 25.38
C TYR A 393 -13.41 7.14 24.56
N LEU A 394 -13.05 7.95 23.56
CA LEU A 394 -13.99 8.55 22.62
C LEU A 394 -14.75 7.46 21.85
N SER A 395 -14.06 6.39 21.41
CA SER A 395 -14.67 5.22 20.76
C SER A 395 -15.71 4.56 21.66
N ARG A 396 -15.39 4.38 22.94
CA ARG A 396 -16.32 3.83 23.92
C ARG A 396 -17.55 4.73 24.10
N ASP A 397 -17.35 6.03 24.26
CA ASP A 397 -18.44 6.96 24.55
C ASP A 397 -19.42 7.03 23.34
N ILE A 398 -18.90 7.11 22.11
CA ILE A 398 -19.73 7.06 20.88
C ILE A 398 -20.44 5.71 20.70
N ARG A 399 -19.76 4.58 20.96
CA ARG A 399 -20.38 3.24 20.88
C ARG A 399 -21.52 3.06 21.88
N ASN A 400 -21.47 3.76 23.01
CA ASN A 400 -22.54 3.76 24.01
C ASN A 400 -23.65 4.77 23.69
N GLY A 401 -23.56 5.50 22.58
CA GLY A 401 -24.52 6.55 22.19
C GLY A 401 -24.33 7.86 22.95
N ASP A 402 -23.26 8.02 23.72
CA ASP A 402 -23.01 9.18 24.58
C ASP A 402 -22.13 10.21 23.87
N MET A 403 -22.75 10.95 22.93
CA MET A 403 -22.09 12.01 22.17
C MET A 403 -21.66 13.18 23.07
N ASP A 404 -22.40 13.46 24.14
CA ASP A 404 -22.06 14.53 25.07
C ASP A 404 -20.75 14.23 25.81
N ALA A 405 -20.60 13.02 26.37
CA ALA A 405 -19.34 12.59 26.98
C ALA A 405 -18.19 12.57 25.97
N ALA A 406 -18.46 12.18 24.72
CA ALA A 406 -17.47 12.19 23.65
C ALA A 406 -16.96 13.62 23.38
N LEU A 407 -17.84 14.60 23.18
CA LEU A 407 -17.47 15.99 22.93
C LEU A 407 -16.76 16.64 24.14
N ARG A 408 -17.21 16.38 25.38
CA ARG A 408 -16.50 16.84 26.59
C ARG A 408 -15.08 16.31 26.67
N ARG A 409 -14.88 15.05 26.31
CA ARG A 409 -13.55 14.44 26.30
C ARG A 409 -12.66 15.07 25.25
N LEU A 410 -13.20 15.30 24.06
CA LEU A 410 -12.47 15.97 22.98
C LEU A 410 -12.12 17.41 23.37
N GLN A 411 -13.04 18.16 23.97
CA GLN A 411 -12.79 19.50 24.52
C GLN A 411 -11.65 19.48 25.55
N THR A 412 -11.70 18.54 26.50
CA THR A 412 -10.67 18.40 27.53
C THR A 412 -9.31 18.10 26.89
N PHE A 413 -9.28 17.18 25.94
CA PHE A 413 -8.05 16.81 25.24
C PHE A 413 -7.47 17.98 24.43
N LEU A 414 -8.26 18.66 23.60
CA LEU A 414 -7.79 19.81 22.82
C LEU A 414 -7.25 20.93 23.71
N SER A 415 -7.86 21.15 24.88
CA SER A 415 -7.38 22.15 25.86
C SER A 415 -5.99 21.82 26.44
N THR A 416 -5.49 20.59 26.27
CA THR A 416 -4.15 20.19 26.74
C THR A 416 -3.08 20.28 25.66
N ILE A 417 -3.45 20.57 24.41
CA ILE A 417 -2.55 20.54 23.26
C ILE A 417 -2.08 21.96 22.95
N PRO A 418 -0.76 22.20 22.77
CA PRO A 418 -0.25 23.49 22.29
C PRO A 418 -0.85 23.83 20.93
N TYR A 419 -1.05 25.12 20.64
CA TYR A 419 -1.65 25.54 19.36
C TYR A 419 -0.87 24.97 18.16
N CYS A 420 -1.60 24.43 17.17
CA CYS A 420 -1.04 24.03 15.88
C CYS A 420 -1.04 25.23 14.92
N ASP A 421 -0.14 25.23 13.93
CA ASP A 421 -0.27 26.08 12.75
C ASP A 421 -1.57 25.72 12.00
N ASN A 422 -2.23 26.71 11.37
CA ASN A 422 -3.46 26.54 10.56
C ASN A 422 -4.75 26.09 11.31
N THR A 423 -4.94 26.46 12.59
CA THR A 423 -6.16 26.17 13.37
C THR A 423 -7.31 27.19 13.23
N ARG A 424 -7.12 28.25 12.43
CA ARG A 424 -8.04 29.40 12.33
C ARG A 424 -9.04 29.31 11.17
N TYR A 425 -9.42 28.10 10.76
CA TYR A 425 -10.48 27.89 9.79
C TYR A 425 -11.27 26.62 10.09
N GLU A 426 -12.54 26.58 9.71
CA GLU A 426 -13.49 25.50 10.01
C GLU A 426 -13.05 24.14 9.43
N GLY A 427 -12.48 24.14 8.21
CA GLY A 427 -11.99 22.94 7.54
C GLY A 427 -10.93 22.17 8.33
N HIS A 428 -10.11 22.85 9.13
CA HIS A 428 -9.15 22.19 10.02
C HIS A 428 -9.86 21.25 11.01
N TYR A 429 -10.93 21.74 11.64
CA TYR A 429 -11.70 20.98 12.63
C TYR A 429 -12.55 19.90 11.99
N GLN A 430 -13.07 20.13 10.78
CA GLN A 430 -13.74 19.10 9.97
C GLN A 430 -12.80 17.92 9.70
N GLN A 431 -11.59 18.20 9.21
CA GLN A 431 -10.60 17.15 8.94
C GLN A 431 -10.10 16.45 10.21
N MET A 432 -9.96 17.19 11.32
CA MET A 432 -9.65 16.59 12.62
C MET A 432 -10.74 15.61 13.08
N PHE A 433 -12.03 15.98 13.00
CA PHE A 433 -13.12 15.09 13.36
C PHE A 433 -13.19 13.90 12.41
N TYR A 434 -12.99 14.09 11.11
CA TYR A 434 -12.91 13.01 10.15
C TYR A 434 -11.85 11.97 10.52
N ILE A 435 -10.62 12.41 10.82
CA ILE A 435 -9.52 11.53 11.25
C ILE A 435 -9.90 10.80 12.54
N ILE A 436 -10.37 11.53 13.55
CA ILE A 436 -10.70 10.98 14.86
C ILE A 436 -11.80 9.92 14.73
N PHE A 437 -12.89 10.22 14.03
CA PHE A 437 -14.00 9.28 13.88
C PHE A 437 -13.66 8.09 12.98
N SER A 438 -12.84 8.30 11.95
CA SER A 438 -12.31 7.21 11.13
C SER A 438 -11.45 6.24 11.97
N LEU A 439 -10.68 6.75 12.95
CA LEU A 439 -9.93 5.92 13.90
C LEU A 439 -10.81 5.07 14.82
N LEU A 440 -12.08 5.43 15.00
CA LEU A 440 -13.02 4.64 15.79
C LEU A 440 -13.62 3.49 14.97
N GLY A 441 -13.27 3.38 13.68
CA GLY A 441 -13.83 2.40 12.76
C GLY A 441 -15.26 2.71 12.33
N ASN A 442 -15.73 3.95 12.55
CA ASN A 442 -17.03 4.39 12.08
C ASN A 442 -16.95 4.88 10.63
N TYR A 443 -18.08 4.81 9.92
CA TYR A 443 -18.18 5.39 8.60
C TYR A 443 -18.46 6.89 8.72
N VAL A 444 -17.66 7.72 8.05
CA VAL A 444 -17.70 9.18 8.17
C VAL A 444 -17.68 9.78 6.77
N ASP A 445 -18.70 10.57 6.46
CA ASP A 445 -18.69 11.43 5.27
C ASP A 445 -18.51 12.88 5.72
N VAL A 446 -17.76 13.66 4.93
CA VAL A 446 -17.60 15.12 5.11
C VAL A 446 -18.25 15.82 3.92
N GLU A 447 -18.73 17.04 4.12
CA GLU A 447 -19.24 17.88 3.04
C GLU A 447 -20.39 17.24 2.23
N VAL A 448 -21.33 16.57 2.91
CA VAL A 448 -22.41 15.83 2.28
C VAL A 448 -23.41 16.78 1.63
N ARG A 449 -23.36 16.86 0.29
CA ARG A 449 -24.24 17.72 -0.51
C ARG A 449 -25.69 17.28 -0.40
N THR A 450 -26.59 18.16 0.02
CA THR A 450 -28.04 17.95 0.02
C THR A 450 -28.71 18.88 -0.99
N PRO A 451 -29.98 18.67 -1.37
CA PRO A 451 -30.69 19.60 -2.26
C PRO A 451 -30.78 21.04 -1.73
N ARG A 452 -30.61 21.25 -0.42
CA ARG A 452 -30.79 22.55 0.23
C ARG A 452 -29.51 23.15 0.81
N GLY A 453 -28.40 22.41 0.79
CA GLY A 453 -27.14 22.86 1.36
C GLY A 453 -26.11 21.74 1.41
N ARG A 454 -25.27 21.77 2.43
CA ARG A 454 -24.18 20.81 2.62
C ARG A 454 -24.03 20.55 4.10
N VAL A 455 -24.13 19.28 4.50
CA VAL A 455 -23.83 18.88 5.87
C VAL A 455 -22.33 18.84 6.02
N ASP A 456 -21.79 19.43 7.09
CA ASP A 456 -20.34 19.39 7.31
C ASP A 456 -19.84 17.98 7.53
N MET A 457 -20.56 17.18 8.33
CA MET A 457 -20.16 15.80 8.58
C MET A 457 -21.32 14.89 8.96
N VAL A 458 -21.22 13.64 8.54
CA VAL A 458 -22.16 12.57 8.88
C VAL A 458 -21.38 11.41 9.44
N LEU A 459 -21.65 11.07 10.70
CA LEU A 459 -21.06 9.93 11.39
C LEU A 459 -22.09 8.82 11.49
N ARG A 460 -21.83 7.68 10.85
CA ARG A 460 -22.68 6.50 10.93
C ARG A 460 -22.05 5.45 11.85
N THR A 461 -22.79 5.13 12.92
CA THR A 461 -22.47 4.02 13.83
C THR A 461 -23.40 2.83 13.56
N LYS A 462 -23.23 1.73 14.30
CA LYS A 462 -24.12 0.56 14.21
C LYS A 462 -25.57 0.89 14.61
N THR A 463 -25.78 1.88 15.46
CA THR A 463 -27.09 2.14 16.11
C THR A 463 -27.65 3.53 15.84
N THR A 464 -26.84 4.47 15.35
CA THR A 464 -27.20 5.90 15.28
C THR A 464 -26.46 6.57 14.12
N LEU A 465 -27.15 7.48 13.43
CA LEU A 465 -26.57 8.37 12.44
C LEU A 465 -26.52 9.79 13.03
N TYR A 466 -25.34 10.37 13.13
CA TYR A 466 -25.17 11.74 13.61
C TYR A 466 -24.97 12.68 12.43
N VAL A 467 -25.79 13.72 12.36
CA VAL A 467 -25.66 14.84 11.41
C VAL A 467 -25.00 15.99 12.16
N MET A 468 -23.80 16.35 11.76
CA MET A 468 -23.00 17.35 12.47
C MET A 468 -22.77 18.61 11.65
N GLU A 469 -22.89 19.76 12.31
CA GLU A 469 -22.53 21.07 11.79
C GLU A 469 -21.47 21.70 12.69
N LEU A 470 -20.35 22.14 12.11
CA LEU A 470 -19.20 22.68 12.84
C LEU A 470 -19.08 24.17 12.52
N LYS A 471 -18.83 25.01 13.52
CA LYS A 471 -18.54 26.44 13.33
C LYS A 471 -17.29 26.85 14.10
N LEU A 472 -16.61 27.88 13.61
CA LEU A 472 -15.50 28.55 14.29
C LEU A 472 -15.91 29.96 14.70
N ASP A 473 -15.74 30.29 15.99
CA ASP A 473 -16.03 31.61 16.58
C ASP A 473 -17.48 32.10 16.34
N LYS A 474 -18.45 31.18 16.34
CA LYS A 474 -19.89 31.49 16.26
C LYS A 474 -20.65 30.89 17.45
N ASN A 475 -21.98 30.81 17.37
CA ASN A 475 -22.81 30.15 18.39
C ASN A 475 -23.28 28.76 17.87
N ALA A 476 -23.29 27.75 18.75
CA ALA A 476 -23.88 26.44 18.46
C ALA A 476 -25.38 26.50 18.11
N ASP A 477 -26.11 27.52 18.57
CA ASP A 477 -27.48 27.84 18.13
C ASP A 477 -27.56 28.06 16.62
N GLU A 478 -26.68 28.87 16.06
CA GLU A 478 -26.68 29.18 14.62
C GLU A 478 -26.40 27.92 13.79
N ALA A 479 -25.53 27.04 14.29
CA ALA A 479 -25.24 25.76 13.68
C ALA A 479 -26.44 24.81 13.73
N MET A 480 -27.15 24.74 14.86
CA MET A 480 -28.37 23.93 14.98
C MET A 480 -29.50 24.46 14.09
N GLU A 481 -29.71 25.78 14.08
CA GLU A 481 -30.65 26.44 13.18
C GLU A 481 -30.34 26.12 11.72
N GLN A 482 -29.06 26.07 11.34
CA GLN A 482 -28.68 25.68 9.98
C GLN A 482 -29.10 24.23 9.66
N ILE A 483 -28.88 23.28 10.58
CA ILE A 483 -29.31 21.88 10.39
C ILE A 483 -30.82 21.81 10.15
N ASP A 484 -31.60 22.56 10.93
CA ASP A 484 -33.06 22.58 10.89
C ASP A 484 -33.61 23.27 9.65
N LEU A 485 -33.15 24.49 9.35
CA LEU A 485 -33.59 25.27 8.20
C LEU A 485 -33.31 24.56 6.89
N LYS A 486 -32.20 23.83 6.82
CA LYS A 486 -31.82 23.07 5.64
C LYS A 486 -32.41 21.66 5.60
N ASN A 487 -33.04 21.21 6.69
CA ASN A 487 -33.62 19.88 6.87
C ASN A 487 -32.65 18.76 6.50
N TYR A 488 -31.39 18.87 6.95
CA TYR A 488 -30.35 17.89 6.63
C TYR A 488 -30.71 16.42 6.96
N PRO A 489 -31.44 16.12 8.06
CA PRO A 489 -31.89 14.75 8.35
C PRO A 489 -32.74 14.10 7.24
N GLU A 490 -33.46 14.89 6.44
CA GLU A 490 -34.36 14.37 5.39
C GLU A 490 -33.61 13.50 4.37
N ARG A 491 -32.36 13.85 4.04
CA ARG A 491 -31.51 13.04 3.14
C ARG A 491 -31.31 11.62 3.65
N PHE A 492 -31.36 11.41 4.96
CA PHE A 492 -31.08 10.13 5.61
C PHE A 492 -32.35 9.44 6.15
N ALA A 493 -33.54 9.92 5.82
CA ALA A 493 -34.80 9.39 6.34
C ALA A 493 -34.99 7.87 6.11
N LEU A 494 -34.36 7.33 5.05
CA LEU A 494 -34.43 5.90 4.69
C LEU A 494 -33.22 5.08 5.18
N CYS A 495 -32.33 5.65 5.98
CA CYS A 495 -31.11 4.96 6.42
C CYS A 495 -31.36 3.85 7.45
N GLY A 496 -32.57 3.80 8.03
CA GLY A 496 -32.96 2.80 9.03
C GLY A 496 -32.35 2.99 10.42
N LEU A 497 -31.70 4.12 10.67
CA LEU A 497 -31.08 4.47 11.96
C LEU A 497 -31.75 5.72 12.56
N PRO A 498 -31.86 5.81 13.90
CA PRO A 498 -32.13 7.07 14.58
C PRO A 498 -31.13 8.14 14.15
N ILE A 499 -31.64 9.34 13.82
CA ILE A 499 -30.82 10.49 13.43
C ILE A 499 -30.71 11.43 14.62
N VAL A 500 -29.48 11.77 15.00
CA VAL A 500 -29.16 12.73 16.06
C VAL A 500 -28.45 13.93 15.44
N LYS A 501 -28.89 15.14 15.76
CA LYS A 501 -28.24 16.38 15.30
C LYS A 501 -27.19 16.81 16.30
N VAL A 502 -26.04 17.28 15.82
CA VAL A 502 -24.94 17.74 16.67
C VAL A 502 -24.39 19.05 16.11
N ALA A 503 -24.58 20.14 16.85
CA ALA A 503 -23.99 21.43 16.51
C ALA A 503 -22.79 21.67 17.41
N VAL A 504 -21.62 21.97 16.84
CA VAL A 504 -20.37 22.18 17.60
C VAL A 504 -19.76 23.51 17.20
N ASN A 505 -19.45 24.35 18.20
CA ASN A 505 -18.68 25.56 18.00
C ASN A 505 -17.27 25.43 18.58
N PHE A 506 -16.26 25.80 17.78
CA PHE A 506 -14.87 25.90 18.20
C PHE A 506 -14.52 27.33 18.57
N ASP A 507 -13.69 27.46 19.60
CA ASP A 507 -13.15 28.72 20.08
C ASP A 507 -11.70 28.83 19.64
N SER A 508 -11.41 29.80 18.75
CA SER A 508 -10.07 29.98 18.18
C SER A 508 -9.06 30.61 19.15
N GLU A 509 -9.50 31.20 20.25
CA GLU A 509 -8.63 31.72 21.32
C GLU A 509 -8.22 30.60 22.28
N ARG A 510 -9.16 29.70 22.60
CA ARG A 510 -8.94 28.57 23.50
C ARG A 510 -8.44 27.32 22.78
N TYR A 511 -8.44 27.31 21.44
CA TYR A 511 -8.04 26.20 20.58
C TYR A 511 -8.75 24.88 20.93
N THR A 512 -10.03 24.96 21.32
CA THR A 512 -10.84 23.83 21.77
C THR A 512 -12.31 24.04 21.42
N ILE A 513 -13.15 23.06 21.73
CA ILE A 513 -14.61 23.21 21.61
C ILE A 513 -15.08 24.25 22.63
N GLY A 514 -15.77 25.30 22.18
CA GLY A 514 -16.38 26.30 23.05
C GLY A 514 -17.68 25.77 23.67
N GLU A 515 -18.61 25.37 22.81
CA GLU A 515 -19.94 24.88 23.17
C GLU A 515 -20.48 23.89 22.12
N TRP A 516 -21.49 23.09 22.49
CA TRP A 516 -22.20 22.20 21.57
C TRP A 516 -23.67 22.01 21.97
N LYS A 517 -24.49 21.59 21.00
CA LYS A 517 -25.88 21.17 21.20
C LYS A 517 -26.14 19.82 20.53
N ILE A 518 -26.98 19.01 21.16
CA ILE A 518 -27.37 17.68 20.68
C ILE A 518 -28.90 17.58 20.74
N GLU A 519 -29.53 17.18 19.64
CA GLU A 519 -30.99 17.00 19.51
C GLU A 519 -31.37 15.66 18.87
#